data_AF-A0A957HEB7-F1
#
_entry.id   AF-A0A957HEB7-F1
#
_cell.length_a   1.000
_cell.length_b   1.000
_cell.length_c   1.000
_cell.angle_alpha   90.00
_cell.angle_beta   90.00
_cell.angle_gamma   90.00
#
_symmetry.space_group_name_H-M   'P 1'
#
loop_
_entity.id
_entity.type
_entity.pdbx_description
1 polymer ?
#
loop_
_entity_poly.entity_id
_entity_poly.type
_entity_poly.pdbx_seq_one_letter_code
_entity_poly.pdbx_strand_id
1 'polypeptide(L)' 'RWLALPVALVQGIGRLIDAALYFSNEPQDVAQLVDFVTSDVTFSMEKARTILGWQPQVSLQDGMQRSVPYLQEIGLL' A
#
# COMPACT_ATOMS: atom_id res chain seq x y z
N ARG A 1 -4.78 -11.55 12.44
CA ARG A 1 -3.30 -11.69 12.60
C ARG A 1 -2.71 -11.48 11.22
N TRP A 2 -1.93 -10.42 11.01
CA TRP A 2 -1.19 -10.24 9.75
C TRP A 2 -0.35 -11.49 9.50
N LEU A 3 -0.44 -12.05 8.29
CA LEU A 3 0.38 -13.18 7.88
C LEU A 3 1.83 -12.67 7.85
N ALA A 4 2.62 -13.02 8.87
CA ALA A 4 4.04 -12.68 8.96
C ALA A 4 4.84 -13.55 7.97
N LEU A 5 4.53 -13.41 6.68
CA LEU A 5 5.29 -14.06 5.62
C LEU A 5 6.68 -13.41 5.57
N PRO A 6 7.76 -14.20 5.49
CA PRO A 6 9.10 -13.64 5.29
C PRO A 6 9.15 -12.76 4.03
N VAL A 7 9.66 -11.54 4.14
CA VAL A 7 9.71 -10.56 3.03
C VAL A 7 10.35 -11.16 1.77
N ALA A 8 11.45 -11.90 1.92
CA ALA A 8 12.14 -12.56 0.81
C ALA A 8 11.24 -13.56 0.05
N LEU A 9 10.34 -14.25 0.75
CA LEU A 9 9.38 -15.17 0.13
C LEU A 9 8.36 -14.39 -0.71
N VAL A 10 7.82 -13.30 -0.16
CA VAL A 10 6.84 -12.45 -0.85
C VAL A 10 7.46 -11.79 -2.09
N GLN A 11 8.70 -11.31 -2.00
CA GLN A 11 9.44 -10.76 -3.14
C GLN A 11 9.67 -11.80 -4.25
N GLY A 12 10.03 -13.03 -3.87
CA GLY A 12 10.17 -14.13 -4.82
C GLY A 12 8.85 -14.45 -5.54
N ILE A 13 7.75 -14.54 -4.79
CA ILE A 13 6.41 -14.78 -5.34
C ILE A 13 5.98 -13.62 -6.26
N GLY A 14 6.19 -12.37 -5.87
CA GLY A 14 5.82 -11.20 -6.67
C GLY A 14 6.43 -11.21 -8.07
N ARG A 15 7.72 -11.57 -8.18
CA ARG A 15 8.40 -11.70 -9.49
C ARG A 15 7.83 -12.83 -10.35
N LEU A 16 7.41 -13.94 -9.74
CA LEU A 16 6.78 -15.04 -10.46
C LEU A 16 5.38 -14.66 -10.97
N ILE A 17 4.62 -13.90 -10.16
CA ILE A 17 3.31 -13.37 -10.56
C ILE A 17 3.48 -12.41 -11.73
N ASP A 18 4.42 -11.47 -11.67
CA ASP A 18 4.69 -10.53 -12.78
C ASP A 18 5.03 -11.27 -14.07
N ALA A 19 5.88 -12.29 -14.00
CA ALA A 19 6.22 -13.12 -15.16
C ALA A 19 4.97 -13.82 -15.73
N ALA A 20 4.13 -14.42 -14.88
CA ALA A 20 2.90 -15.10 -15.31
C ALA A 20 1.86 -14.13 -15.92
N LEU A 21 1.74 -12.94 -15.34
CA LEU A 21 0.84 -11.88 -15.82
C LEU A 21 1.31 -11.27 -17.13
N TYR A 22 2.63 -11.13 -17.31
CA TYR A 22 3.22 -10.74 -18.59
C TYR A 22 2.85 -11.74 -19.70
N PHE A 23 2.90 -13.04 -19.44
CA PHE A 23 2.44 -14.06 -20.40
C PHE A 23 0.93 -14.05 -20.65
N SER A 24 0.14 -13.48 -19.72
CA SER A 24 -1.31 -13.33 -19.84
C SER A 24 -1.73 -12.03 -20.53
N ASN A 25 -0.78 -11.21 -21.02
CA ASN A 25 -1.01 -9.86 -21.58
C ASN A 25 -1.66 -8.85 -20.62
N GLU A 26 -1.57 -9.09 -19.31
CA GLU A 26 -2.06 -8.18 -18.27
C GLU A 26 -0.91 -7.82 -17.32
N PRO A 27 0.17 -7.15 -17.81
CA PRO A 27 1.30 -6.83 -16.96
C PRO A 27 0.84 -5.97 -15.79
N GLN A 28 1.09 -6.46 -14.57
CA GLN A 28 0.97 -5.71 -13.34
C GLN A 28 2.36 -5.62 -12.72
N ASP A 29 2.67 -4.51 -12.05
CA ASP A 29 3.96 -4.30 -11.38
C ASP A 29 3.93 -4.83 -9.94
N VAL A 30 3.56 -6.10 -9.75
CA VAL A 30 3.36 -6.70 -8.41
C VAL A 30 4.67 -6.76 -7.65
N ALA A 31 5.80 -7.09 -8.29
CA ALA A 31 7.09 -7.09 -7.61
C ALA A 31 7.47 -5.68 -7.11
N GLN A 32 7.20 -4.63 -7.90
CA GLN A 32 7.44 -3.26 -7.48
C GLN A 32 6.53 -2.85 -6.31
N LEU A 33 5.26 -3.27 -6.35
CA LEU A 33 4.33 -3.04 -5.26
C LEU A 33 4.78 -3.73 -3.97
N VAL A 34 5.27 -4.98 -4.06
CA VAL A 34 5.82 -5.69 -2.90
C VAL A 34 7.02 -4.95 -2.32
N ASP A 35 7.96 -4.52 -3.16
CA ASP A 35 9.12 -3.75 -2.72
C ASP A 35 8.71 -2.43 -2.04
N PHE A 36 7.72 -1.73 -2.60
CA PHE A 36 7.19 -0.51 -2.02
C PHE A 36 6.53 -0.75 -0.64
N VAL A 37 5.61 -1.71 -0.55
CA VAL A 37 4.84 -2.00 0.68
C VAL A 37 5.71 -2.58 1.79
N THR A 38 6.80 -3.27 1.44
CA THR A 38 7.75 -3.83 2.42
C THR A 38 8.86 -2.85 2.81
N SER A 39 8.93 -1.69 2.16
CA SER A 39 9.88 -0.64 2.52
C SER A 39 9.40 0.17 3.73
N ASP A 40 10.35 0.57 4.59
CA ASP A 40 10.09 1.53 5.67
C ASP A 40 10.62 2.90 5.24
N VAL A 41 9.78 3.65 4.54
CA VAL A 41 10.11 4.99 4.04
C VAL A 41 9.06 5.98 4.53
N THR A 42 9.53 7.04 5.19
CA THR A 42 8.68 8.15 5.63
C THR A 42 9.15 9.45 4.97
N PHE A 43 8.20 10.20 4.39
CA PHE A 43 8.48 11.49 3.77
C PHE A 43 8.17 12.65 4.73
N SER A 44 9.02 13.67 4.73
CA SER A 44 8.75 14.91 5.46
C SER A 44 7.68 15.74 4.76
N MET A 45 6.63 16.10 5.51
CA MET A 45 5.56 16.98 5.03
C MET A 45 5.85 18.47 5.28
N GLU A 46 7.05 18.81 5.75
CA GLU A 46 7.41 20.19 6.11
C GLU A 46 7.33 21.15 4.94
N LYS A 47 7.78 20.71 3.75
CA LYS A 47 7.72 21.51 2.53
C LYS A 47 6.27 21.84 2.14
N ALA A 48 5.37 20.86 2.23
CA ALA A 48 3.95 21.05 1.94
C ALA A 48 3.31 22.02 2.94
N ARG A 49 3.66 21.89 4.23
CA ARG A 49 3.19 22.79 5.28
C ARG A 49 3.65 24.23 5.04
N THR A 50 4.93 24.42 4.75
CA THR A 50 5.52 25.76 4.59
C THR A 50 5.03 26.47 3.32
N ILE A 51 5.02 25.77 2.18
CA ILE A 51 4.74 26.39 0.88
C ILE A 51 3.23 26.48 0.62
N LEU A 52 2.48 25.45 0.99
CA LEU A 52 1.06 25.34 0.65
C LEU A 52 0.14 25.64 1.83
N GLY A 53 0.68 25.88 3.03
CA GLY A 53 -0.12 25.95 4.26
C GLY A 53 -0.84 24.62 4.56
N TRP A 54 -0.40 23.53 3.94
CA TRP A 54 -1.13 22.26 3.97
C TRP A 54 -0.86 21.49 5.25
N GLN A 55 -1.93 20.94 5.83
CA GLN A 55 -1.87 20.00 6.93
C GLN A 55 -3.01 18.98 6.82
N PRO A 56 -2.83 17.74 7.31
CA PRO A 56 -3.92 16.77 7.35
C PRO A 56 -5.05 17.27 8.25
N GLN A 57 -6.29 17.21 7.76
CA GLN A 57 -7.48 17.64 8.52
C GLN A 57 -7.88 16.62 9.60
N VAL A 58 -7.50 15.36 9.41
CA VAL A 58 -7.77 14.25 10.32
C VAL A 58 -6.51 13.40 10.47
N SER A 59 -6.36 12.73 11.62
CA SER A 59 -5.27 11.78 11.80
C SER A 59 -5.46 10.54 10.92
N LEU A 60 -4.38 9.78 10.70
CA LEU A 60 -4.46 8.50 9.98
C LEU A 60 -5.44 7.53 10.68
N GLN A 61 -5.39 7.47 12.01
CA GLN A 61 -6.26 6.60 12.80
C GLN A 61 -7.75 6.98 12.64
N ASP A 62 -8.06 8.28 12.69
CA ASP A 62 -9.43 8.77 12.51
C ASP A 62 -9.91 8.51 11.08
N GLY A 63 -9.06 8.73 10.08
CA GLY A 63 -9.36 8.44 8.68
C GLY A 63 -9.70 6.97 8.48
N MET A 64 -8.88 6.07 9.02
CA MET A 64 -9.14 4.63 8.97
C MET A 64 -10.46 4.24 9.63
N GLN A 65 -10.74 4.73 10.84
CA GLN A 65 -11.98 4.44 11.55
C GLN A 65 -13.22 4.90 10.77
N ARG A 66 -13.14 6.04 10.07
CA ARG A 66 -14.22 6.53 9.20
C ARG A 66 -14.43 5.67 7.96
N SER A 67 -13.39 5.00 7.46
CA SER A 67 -13.47 4.12 6.29
C SER A 67 -14.06 2.73 6.62
N VAL A 68 -13.95 2.27 7.87
CA VAL A 68 -14.41 0.93 8.29
C VAL A 68 -15.88 0.66 7.94
N PRO A 69 -16.86 1.52 8.27
CA PRO A 69 -18.27 1.23 7.99
C PRO A 69 -18.56 1.04 6.50
N TYR A 70 -17.95 1.87 5.64
CA TYR A 70 -18.12 1.76 4.20
C TYR A 70 -17.52 0.46 3.65
N LEU A 71 -16.32 0.08 4.11
CA LEU A 71 -15.69 -1.17 3.70
C LEU A 71 -16.51 -2.41 4.10
N GLN A 72 -17.17 -2.35 5.27
CA GLN A 72 -18.11 -3.39 5.71
C GLN A 72 -19.35 -3.46 4.83
N GLU A 73 -19.91 -2.30 4.42
CA GLU A 73 -21.09 -2.23 3.55
C GLU A 73 -20.84 -2.90 2.19
N ILE A 74 -19.65 -2.69 1.60
CA ILE A 74 -19.28 -3.28 0.31
C ILE A 74 -18.63 -4.66 0.42
N GLY A 75 -18.53 -5.23 1.63
CA GLY A 75 -18.02 -6.58 1.88
C GLY A 75 -16.52 -6.75 1.65
N LEU A 76 -15.73 -5.67 1.74
CA LEU A 76 -14.26 -5.71 1.64
C LEU A 76 -13.57 -5.85 3.00
N LEU A 77 -14.33 -5.81 4.11
CA LEU A 77 -13.85 -5.98 5.48
C LEU A 77 -14.87 -6.75 6.32
#